data_AF-A0A830GVV8-F1
#
_entry.id   AF-A0A830GVV8-F1
#
_cell.length_a   1.000
_cell.length_b   1.000
_cell.length_c   1.000
_cell.angle_alpha   90.00
_cell.angle_beta   90.00
_cell.angle_gamma   90.00
#
_symmetry.space_group_name_H-M   'P 1'
#
loop_
_entity.id
_entity.type
_entity.pdbx_description
1 polymer ?
#
loop_
_entity_poly.entity_id
_entity_poly.type
_entity_poly.pdbx_seq_one_letter_code
_entity_poly.pdbx_strand_id
1 'polypeptide(L)'
;MIPVLPITYGLGAVMVAIHAGGAYLGLRGEAIPRTPGTYISIYEALYYAAMMLLLAGSPLMAPLALFAVIHWAGAFAYYRGYLGRLSTPRRLKLYGAYELVELGFIFIIMASLS
;
A
#
# COMPACT_ATOMS: atom_id res chain seq x y z
N MET A 1 9.75 24.59 9.83
CA MET A 1 9.98 23.14 9.60
C MET A 1 8.87 22.41 10.32
N ILE A 2 7.90 21.86 9.58
CA ILE A 2 6.94 20.91 10.17
C ILE A 2 7.79 19.75 10.69
N PRO A 3 7.56 19.20 11.90
CA PRO A 3 8.31 18.04 12.33
C PRO A 3 7.97 16.91 11.35
N VAL A 4 8.94 16.61 10.48
CA VAL A 4 8.77 15.74 9.31
C VAL A 4 8.64 14.27 9.72
N LEU A 5 9.33 13.90 10.80
CA LEU A 5 9.36 12.55 11.37
C LEU A 5 7.98 12.07 11.89
N PRO A 6 7.20 12.84 12.67
CA PRO A 6 5.87 12.43 13.13
C PRO A 6 4.89 12.04 12.01
N ILE A 7 4.89 12.74 10.88
CA ILE A 7 3.97 12.46 9.77
C ILE A 7 4.36 11.14 9.09
N THR A 8 5.66 10.95 8.81
CA THR A 8 6.16 9.70 8.22
C THR A 8 5.86 8.49 9.11
N TYR A 9 6.11 8.61 10.42
CA TYR A 9 5.82 7.52 11.37
C TYR A 9 4.32 7.28 11.53
N GLY A 10 3.50 8.33 11.55
CA GLY A 10 2.05 8.23 11.63
C GLY A 10 1.47 7.52 10.41
N LEU A 11 1.87 7.94 9.20
CA LEU A 11 1.43 7.30 7.95
C LEU A 11 1.98 5.89 7.82
N GLY A 12 3.25 5.65 8.18
CA GLY A 12 3.83 4.31 8.23
C GLY A 12 3.03 3.36 9.13
N ALA A 13 2.65 3.82 10.33
CA ALA A 13 1.85 3.03 11.25
C ALA A 13 0.45 2.73 10.69
N VAL A 14 -0.18 3.69 10.02
CA VAL A 14 -1.46 3.50 9.32
C VAL A 14 -1.32 2.46 8.22
N MET A 15 -0.27 2.53 7.39
CA MET A 15 -0.02 1.54 6.33
C MET A 15 0.18 0.13 6.92
N VAL A 16 1.01 0.00 7.96
CA VAL A 16 1.20 -1.28 8.66
C VAL A 16 -0.15 -1.84 9.14
N ALA A 17 -0.99 -1.03 9.78
CA ALA A 17 -2.28 -1.47 10.28
C ALA A 17 -3.25 -1.91 9.17
N ILE A 18 -3.31 -1.14 8.07
CA ILE A 18 -4.16 -1.45 6.92
C ILE A 18 -3.72 -2.76 6.27
N HIS A 19 -2.44 -2.93 5.98
CA HIS A 19 -1.94 -4.14 5.33
C HIS A 19 -1.97 -5.36 6.27
N ALA A 20 -1.76 -5.19 7.59
CA ALA A 20 -2.00 -6.27 8.55
C ALA A 20 -3.47 -6.71 8.57
N GLY A 21 -4.40 -5.74 8.50
CA GLY A 21 -5.83 -6.01 8.34
C GLY A 21 -6.15 -6.72 7.02
N GLY A 22 -5.56 -6.27 5.91
CA GLY A 22 -5.68 -6.90 4.59
C GLY A 22 -5.18 -8.34 4.59
N ALA A 23 -4.02 -8.60 5.22
CA ALA A 23 -3.47 -9.93 5.40
C ALA A 23 -4.40 -10.82 6.24
N TYR A 24 -4.93 -10.30 7.35
CA TYR A 24 -5.91 -11.02 8.18
C TYR A 24 -7.17 -11.40 7.38
N LEU A 25 -7.75 -10.47 6.62
CA LEU A 25 -8.90 -10.74 5.75
C LEU A 25 -8.53 -11.72 4.62
N GLY A 26 -7.32 -11.62 4.09
CA GLY A 26 -6.78 -12.52 3.07
C GLY A 26 -6.66 -13.97 3.55
N LEU A 27 -6.15 -14.18 4.76
CA LEU A 27 -6.08 -15.50 5.41
C LEU A 27 -7.48 -16.12 5.65
N ARG A 28 -8.54 -15.28 5.69
CA ARG A 28 -9.93 -15.72 5.77
C ARG A 28 -10.61 -15.89 4.39
N GLY A 29 -9.89 -15.65 3.30
CA GLY A 29 -10.40 -15.75 1.93
C GLY A 29 -11.26 -14.58 1.47
N GLU A 30 -11.22 -13.46 2.19
CA GLU A 30 -12.04 -12.27 1.98
C GLU A 30 -11.33 -11.16 1.18
N ALA A 31 -10.01 -11.24 0.99
CA ALA A 31 -9.25 -10.29 0.17
C ALA A 31 -9.42 -10.51 -1.34
N ILE A 32 -9.22 -9.45 -2.12
CA ILE A 32 -9.24 -9.47 -3.58
C ILE A 32 -7.94 -8.84 -4.10
N PRO A 33 -7.14 -9.56 -4.92
CA PRO A 33 -7.21 -10.99 -5.20
C PRO A 33 -6.90 -11.82 -3.94
N ARG A 34 -7.54 -12.98 -3.76
CA ARG A 34 -7.41 -13.82 -2.55
C ARG A 34 -5.96 -14.15 -2.15
N THR A 35 -5.42 -15.22 -2.71
CA THR A 35 -4.10 -15.75 -2.32
C THR A 35 -2.96 -14.77 -2.63
N PRO A 36 -2.89 -14.16 -3.83
CA PRO A 36 -1.84 -13.17 -4.11
C PRO A 36 -1.95 -11.93 -3.22
N GLY A 37 -3.16 -11.41 -2.99
CA GLY A 37 -3.37 -10.22 -2.17
C GLY A 37 -2.98 -10.45 -0.71
N THR A 38 -3.17 -11.66 -0.19
CA THR A 38 -2.72 -12.01 1.17
C THR A 38 -1.20 -11.89 1.31
N TYR A 39 -0.43 -12.45 0.37
CA TYR A 39 1.03 -12.37 0.41
C TYR A 39 1.53 -10.94 0.18
N ILE A 40 0.88 -10.20 -0.71
CA ILE A 40 1.17 -8.78 -0.96
C ILE A 40 0.97 -7.98 0.33
N SER A 41 -0.19 -8.10 0.99
CA SER A 41 -0.47 -7.38 2.23
C SER A 41 0.49 -7.76 3.37
N ILE A 42 0.90 -9.03 3.50
CA ILE A 42 1.93 -9.41 4.50
C ILE A 42 3.26 -8.71 4.19
N TYR A 43 3.69 -8.76 2.94
CA TYR A 43 4.94 -8.14 2.51
C TYR A 43 4.92 -6.62 2.73
N GLU A 44 3.83 -5.94 2.38
CA GLU A 44 3.68 -4.50 2.55
C GLU A 44 3.68 -4.11 4.04
N ALA A 45 2.98 -4.85 4.90
CA ALA A 45 3.00 -4.63 6.35
C ALA A 45 4.43 -4.72 6.92
N LEU A 46 5.18 -5.75 6.52
CA LEU A 46 6.57 -5.93 6.94
C LEU A 46 7.49 -4.85 6.39
N TYR A 47 7.29 -4.46 5.13
CA TYR A 47 8.07 -3.40 4.50
C TYR A 47 7.90 -2.07 5.22
N TYR A 48 6.66 -1.62 5.46
CA TYR A 48 6.41 -0.36 6.18
C TYR A 48 6.90 -0.42 7.63
N ALA A 49 6.77 -1.56 8.31
CA ALA A 49 7.34 -1.74 9.65
C ALA A 49 8.87 -1.61 9.65
N ALA A 50 9.56 -2.22 8.68
CA ALA A 50 11.01 -2.09 8.54
C ALA A 50 11.42 -0.64 8.23
N MET A 51 10.66 0.04 7.37
CA MET A 51 10.83 1.46 7.04
C MET A 51 10.67 2.37 8.27
N MET A 52 9.78 2.04 9.21
CA MET A 52 9.67 2.74 10.48
C MET A 52 10.85 2.46 11.43
N LEU A 53 11.51 1.31 11.32
CA LEU A 53 12.67 0.98 12.15
C LEU A 53 13.98 1.55 11.59
N LEU A 54 14.05 1.74 10.26
CA LEU A 54 15.23 2.18 9.54
C LEU A 54 15.00 3.61 9.01
N LEU A 55 15.63 4.59 9.67
CA LEU A 55 15.52 6.02 9.37
C LEU A 55 15.71 6.40 7.88
N ALA A 56 15.09 7.53 7.53
CA ALA A 56 15.15 8.23 6.24
C ALA A 56 16.55 8.31 5.60
N GLY A 57 16.64 8.13 4.29
CA GLY A 57 17.89 8.23 3.50
C GLY A 57 18.57 6.89 3.15
N SER A 58 17.95 5.77 3.53
CA SER A 58 18.44 4.42 3.27
C SER A 58 18.07 3.89 1.87
N PRO A 59 18.64 2.76 1.41
CA PRO A 59 18.29 2.10 0.13
C PRO A 59 16.80 1.76 -0.05
N LEU A 60 15.99 1.93 0.99
CA LEU A 60 14.55 1.66 1.02
C LEU A 60 13.73 2.63 0.16
N MET A 61 14.28 3.76 -0.27
CA MET A 61 13.61 4.70 -1.18
C MET A 61 13.32 4.11 -2.56
N ALA A 62 14.21 3.27 -3.10
CA ALA A 62 13.99 2.64 -4.40
C ALA A 62 12.80 1.65 -4.38
N PRO A 63 12.69 0.75 -3.38
CA PRO A 63 11.47 -0.02 -3.16
C PRO A 63 10.20 0.84 -2.97
N LEU A 64 10.29 1.99 -2.28
CA LEU A 64 9.15 2.88 -2.08
C LEU A 64 8.66 3.49 -3.41
N ALA A 65 9.59 3.90 -4.26
CA ALA A 65 9.27 4.38 -5.60
C ALA A 65 8.65 3.27 -6.48
N LEU A 66 9.15 2.03 -6.36
CA LEU A 66 8.55 0.89 -7.04
C LEU A 66 7.12 0.62 -6.54
N PHE A 67 6.87 0.74 -5.23
CA PHE A 67 5.52 0.61 -4.66
C PHE A 67 4.57 1.65 -5.24
N ALA A 68 5.01 2.90 -5.39
CA ALA A 68 4.20 3.94 -6.01
C ALA A 68 3.77 3.54 -7.44
N VAL A 69 4.69 2.98 -8.24
CA VAL A 69 4.39 2.50 -9.60
C VAL A 69 3.40 1.34 -9.57
N ILE A 70 3.59 0.37 -8.66
CA ILE A 70 2.70 -0.78 -8.52
C ILE A 70 1.28 -0.33 -8.15
N HIS A 71 1.13 0.57 -7.17
CA HIS A 71 -0.18 1.07 -6.75
C HIS A 71 -0.87 1.88 -7.85
N TRP A 72 -0.11 2.70 -8.60
CA TRP A 72 -0.63 3.38 -9.78
C TRP A 72 -1.14 2.39 -10.85
N ALA A 73 -0.34 1.36 -11.16
CA ALA A 73 -0.70 0.34 -12.13
C ALA A 73 -1.91 -0.50 -11.67
N GLY A 74 -1.96 -0.84 -10.37
CA GLY A 74 -3.06 -1.54 -9.71
C GLY A 74 -4.35 -0.75 -9.80
N ALA A 75 -4.33 0.51 -9.36
CA ALA A 75 -5.45 1.44 -9.47
C ALA A 75 -5.97 1.54 -10.91
N PHE A 76 -5.07 1.72 -11.88
CA PHE A 76 -5.43 1.76 -13.30
C PHE A 76 -6.11 0.46 -13.76
N ALA A 77 -5.53 -0.70 -13.43
CA ALA A 77 -6.09 -2.00 -13.80
C ALA A 77 -7.47 -2.26 -13.17
N TYR A 78 -7.68 -1.85 -11.93
CA TYR A 78 -8.98 -1.91 -11.24
C TYR A 78 -10.04 -1.05 -11.92
N TYR A 79 -9.73 0.22 -12.22
CA TYR A 79 -10.68 1.14 -12.85
C TYR A 79 -11.00 0.78 -14.30
N ARG A 80 -10.01 0.26 -15.05
CA ARG A 80 -10.19 -0.19 -16.43
C ARG A 80 -10.89 -1.54 -16.54
N GLY A 81 -11.11 -2.24 -15.42
CA GLY A 81 -11.79 -3.53 -15.38
C GLY A 81 -10.97 -4.70 -15.90
N TYR A 82 -9.65 -4.54 -16.04
CA TYR A 82 -8.73 -5.62 -16.45
C TYR A 82 -8.75 -6.80 -15.47
N LEU A 83 -9.16 -6.52 -14.22
CA LEU A 83 -9.33 -7.48 -13.14
C LEU A 83 -10.77 -7.99 -12.99
N GLY A 84 -11.62 -7.81 -14.01
CA GLY A 84 -13.05 -8.19 -14.02
C GLY A 84 -13.35 -9.64 -13.61
N ARG A 85 -12.41 -10.56 -13.83
CA ARG A 85 -12.52 -11.98 -13.42
C ARG A 85 -12.40 -12.22 -11.91
N LEU A 86 -11.90 -11.23 -11.15
CA LEU A 86 -11.55 -11.38 -9.74
C LEU A 86 -12.66 -10.90 -8.79
N SER A 87 -13.52 -9.97 -9.23
CA SER A 87 -14.62 -9.46 -8.41
C SER A 87 -15.65 -8.66 -9.22
N THR A 88 -16.67 -8.15 -8.55
CA THR A 88 -17.69 -7.29 -9.18
C THR A 88 -17.12 -5.91 -9.56
N PRO A 89 -17.64 -5.24 -10.60
CA PRO A 89 -17.15 -3.91 -11.00
C PRO A 89 -17.18 -2.87 -9.87
N ARG A 90 -18.20 -2.93 -9.00
CA ARG A 90 -18.30 -2.06 -7.82
C ARG A 90 -17.15 -2.31 -6.85
N ARG A 91 -16.85 -3.59 -6.54
CA ARG A 91 -15.73 -3.94 -5.65
C ARG A 91 -14.40 -3.56 -6.27
N LEU A 92 -14.19 -3.82 -7.56
CA LEU A 92 -12.94 -3.44 -8.24
C LEU A 92 -12.70 -1.94 -8.19
N LYS A 93 -13.72 -1.10 -8.43
CA LYS A 93 -13.58 0.35 -8.29
C LYS A 93 -13.25 0.80 -6.85
N LEU A 94 -13.77 0.11 -5.84
CA LEU A 94 -13.41 0.38 -4.44
C LEU A 94 -11.95 0.02 -4.15
N TYR A 95 -11.47 -1.11 -4.66
CA TYR A 95 -10.06 -1.48 -4.58
C TYR A 95 -9.17 -0.49 -5.35
N GLY A 96 -9.59 -0.03 -6.53
CA GLY A 96 -8.88 1.03 -7.26
C GLY A 96 -8.80 2.35 -6.49
N ALA A 97 -9.87 2.75 -5.80
CA ALA A 97 -9.86 3.92 -4.93
C ALA A 97 -8.92 3.74 -3.73
N TYR A 98 -8.93 2.55 -3.13
CA TYR A 98 -8.02 2.17 -2.04
C TYR A 98 -6.55 2.29 -2.47
N GLU A 99 -6.18 1.74 -3.63
CA GLU A 99 -4.82 1.82 -4.19
C GLU A 99 -4.38 3.27 -4.44
N LEU A 100 -5.30 4.16 -4.85
CA LEU A 100 -5.00 5.59 -5.01
C LEU A 100 -4.79 6.31 -3.67
N VAL A 101 -5.52 5.92 -2.62
CA VAL A 101 -5.31 6.47 -1.27
C VAL A 101 -3.92 6.07 -0.76
N GLU A 102 -3.55 4.81 -0.92
CA GLU A 102 -2.22 4.31 -0.55
C GLU A 102 -1.11 4.97 -1.36
N LEU A 103 -1.31 5.17 -2.66
CA LEU A 103 -0.39 5.94 -3.51
C LEU A 103 -0.18 7.37 -2.98
N GLY A 104 -1.26 8.02 -2.53
CA GLY A 104 -1.19 9.33 -1.88
C GLY A 104 -0.33 9.30 -0.61
N PHE A 105 -0.51 8.29 0.24
CA PHE A 105 0.33 8.11 1.44
C PHE A 105 1.79 7.86 1.08
N ILE A 106 2.07 7.03 0.06
CA ILE A 106 3.42 6.79 -0.44
C ILE A 106 4.07 8.11 -0.88
N PHE A 107 3.37 8.95 -1.64
CA PHE A 107 3.94 10.24 -2.06
C PHE A 107 4.20 11.20 -0.89
N ILE A 108 3.32 11.25 0.12
CA ILE A 108 3.56 12.07 1.31
C ILE A 108 4.78 11.54 2.07
N ILE A 109 4.91 10.22 2.22
CA ILE A 109 6.09 9.58 2.83
C ILE A 109 7.34 9.93 2.02
N MET A 110 7.35 9.75 0.71
CA MET A 110 8.50 10.08 -0.15
C MET A 110 8.90 11.55 -0.01
N ALA A 111 7.94 12.48 -0.11
CA ALA A 111 8.19 13.92 0.02
C ALA A 111 8.71 14.31 1.42
N SER A 112 8.33 13.55 2.46
CA SER A 112 8.84 13.75 3.83
C SER A 112 10.25 13.19 4.04
N LEU A 113 10.73 12.31 3.16
CA LEU A 113 12.05 11.70 3.24
C LEU A 113 13.07 12.32 2.26
N SER A 114 12.61 13.25 1.41
CA SER A 114 13.37 13.99 0.39
C SER A 114 13.91 15.30 0.96
#